data_AF-A0A536XEK6-F1
#
_entry.id   AF-A0A536XEK6-F1
#
_cell.length_a   1.000
_cell.length_b   1.000
_cell.length_c   1.000
_cell.angle_alpha   90.00
_cell.angle_beta   90.00
_cell.angle_gamma   90.00
#
_symmetry.space_group_name_H-M   'P 1'
#
loop_
_entity.id
_entity.type
_entity.pdbx_description
1 polymer ?
#
loop_
_entity_poly.entity_id
_entity_poly.type
_entity_poly.pdbx_seq_one_letter_code
_entity_poly.pdbx_strand_id
1 'polypeptide(L)'
;MKVDIELTQAIWIEDAGAISLTELAERSGLEEARLRDLVDYGALAPIDPSAAAWTFSAECVVTAKTACRLLNDFELEPHGLVVVLTLLERIRALENELRRLQARMPRVR
;
A
#
# COMPACT_ATOMS: atom_id res chain seq x y z
N MET A 1 21.81 -18.77 28.61
CA MET A 1 20.59 -18.48 27.83
C MET A 1 20.95 -17.38 26.84
N LYS A 2 21.28 -17.74 25.60
CA LYS A 2 21.74 -16.82 24.55
C LYS A 2 20.51 -16.55 23.69
N VAL A 3 20.05 -15.31 23.69
CA VAL A 3 18.87 -14.91 22.90
C VAL A 3 19.35 -14.71 21.47
N ASP A 4 18.94 -15.62 20.60
CA ASP A 4 19.08 -15.47 19.16
C ASP A 4 18.15 -14.35 18.71
N ILE A 5 18.76 -13.24 18.29
CA ILE A 5 18.04 -12.15 17.63
C ILE A 5 18.09 -12.49 16.14
N GLU A 6 17.02 -13.09 15.63
CA GLU A 6 16.75 -13.16 14.20
C GLU A 6 16.53 -11.73 13.70
N LEU A 7 17.60 -11.11 13.22
CA LEU A 7 17.55 -9.87 12.48
C LEU A 7 16.75 -10.15 11.21
N THR A 8 15.47 -9.81 11.22
CA THR A 8 14.66 -9.73 10.01
C THR A 8 15.32 -8.71 9.11
N GLN A 9 16.10 -9.19 8.14
CA GLN A 9 16.73 -8.34 7.13
C GLN A 9 15.61 -7.59 6.41
N ALA A 10 15.53 -6.29 6.64
CA ALA A 10 14.87 -5.38 5.73
C ALA A 10 15.64 -5.48 4.41
N ILE A 11 15.06 -6.23 3.46
CA ILE A 11 15.57 -6.29 2.10
C ILE A 11 15.39 -4.89 1.53
N TRP A 12 16.52 -4.25 1.22
CA TRP A 12 16.54 -3.00 0.47
C TRP A 12 16.00 -3.31 -0.92
N ILE A 13 14.77 -2.85 -1.18
CA ILE A 13 14.11 -3.01 -2.47
C ILE A 13 14.65 -1.94 -3.40
N GLU A 14 15.86 -2.13 -3.91
CA GLU A 14 16.35 -1.37 -5.07
C GLU A 14 16.24 -2.20 -6.36
N ASP A 15 15.73 -3.43 -6.28
CA ASP A 15 15.49 -4.31 -7.43
C ASP A 15 14.19 -5.14 -7.30
N ALA A 16 13.10 -4.54 -6.82
CA ALA A 16 11.79 -5.12 -7.07
C ALA A 16 11.42 -4.83 -8.53
N GLY A 17 11.65 -5.81 -9.40
CA GLY A 17 11.33 -5.74 -10.82
C GLY A 17 10.01 -5.01 -11.07
N ALA A 18 10.09 -3.96 -11.88
CA ALA A 18 8.93 -3.20 -12.28
C ALA A 18 7.95 -4.15 -12.97
N ILE A 19 6.68 -4.13 -12.56
CA ILE A 19 5.62 -4.95 -13.13
C ILE A 19 4.68 -4.09 -13.96
N SER A 20 4.17 -4.66 -15.04
CA SER A 20 3.18 -3.99 -15.89
C SER A 20 1.81 -3.86 -15.20
N LEU A 21 0.96 -2.99 -15.74
CA LEU A 21 -0.44 -2.87 -15.34
C LEU A 21 -1.19 -4.22 -15.45
N THR A 22 -0.92 -5.00 -16.50
CA THR A 22 -1.54 -6.30 -16.73
C THR A 22 -1.09 -7.33 -15.69
N GLU A 23 0.20 -7.40 -15.37
CA GLU A 23 0.68 -8.28 -14.28
C GLU A 23 0.15 -7.84 -12.91
N LEU A 24 -0.03 -6.53 -12.69
CA LEU A 24 -0.64 -6.02 -11.48
C LEU A 24 -2.12 -6.43 -11.37
N ALA A 25 -2.86 -6.44 -12.49
CA ALA A 25 -4.24 -6.92 -12.57
C ALA A 25 -4.32 -8.41 -12.20
N GLU A 26 -3.51 -9.25 -12.85
CA GLU A 26 -3.46 -10.69 -12.58
C GLU A 26 -3.12 -11.00 -11.12
N ARG A 27 -2.15 -10.29 -10.54
CA ARG A 27 -1.70 -10.54 -9.16
C ARG A 27 -2.64 -9.98 -8.10
N SER A 28 -3.38 -8.91 -8.40
CA SER A 28 -4.30 -8.27 -7.45
C SER A 28 -5.73 -8.82 -7.52
N GLY A 29 -6.10 -9.43 -8.65
CA GLY A 29 -7.48 -9.84 -8.93
C GLY A 29 -8.40 -8.68 -9.30
N LEU A 30 -7.85 -7.49 -9.56
CA LEU A 30 -8.59 -6.33 -10.03
C LEU A 30 -8.53 -6.24 -11.55
N GLU A 31 -9.61 -5.76 -12.15
CA GLU A 31 -9.61 -5.38 -13.56
C GLU A 31 -8.70 -4.17 -13.79
N GLU A 32 -8.07 -4.08 -14.97
CA GLU A 32 -7.18 -2.97 -15.26
C GLU A 32 -7.89 -1.60 -15.20
N ALA A 33 -9.18 -1.53 -15.52
CA ALA A 33 -9.96 -0.30 -15.38
C ALA A 33 -9.98 0.20 -13.93
N ARG A 34 -10.16 -0.71 -12.96
CA ARG A 34 -10.10 -0.39 -11.53
C ARG A 34 -8.71 0.02 -11.08
N LEU A 35 -7.67 -0.56 -11.65
CA LEU A 35 -6.29 -0.13 -11.38
C LEU A 35 -6.01 1.26 -11.95
N ARG A 36 -6.56 1.61 -13.11
CA ARG A 36 -6.47 2.97 -13.67
C ARG A 36 -7.18 3.99 -12.78
N ASP A 37 -8.39 3.68 -12.32
CA ASP A 37 -9.09 4.50 -11.33
C ASP A 37 -8.21 4.74 -10.08
N LEU A 38 -7.59 3.68 -9.55
CA LEU A 38 -6.70 3.80 -8.40
C LEU A 38 -5.46 4.69 -8.67
N VAL A 39 -4.98 4.74 -9.91
CA VAL A 39 -3.93 5.69 -10.31
C VAL A 39 -4.48 7.12 -10.38
N ASP A 40 -5.65 7.31 -10.99
CA ASP A 40 -6.30 8.62 -11.10
C ASP A 40 -6.63 9.22 -9.73
N TYR A 41 -6.99 8.38 -8.77
CA TYR A 41 -7.23 8.76 -7.38
C TYR A 41 -5.95 8.84 -6.52
N GLY A 42 -4.78 8.55 -7.09
CA GLY A 42 -3.48 8.65 -6.42
C GLY A 42 -3.19 7.54 -5.41
N ALA A 43 -3.99 6.48 -5.37
CA ALA A 43 -3.78 5.31 -4.51
C ALA A 43 -2.68 4.38 -5.03
N LEU A 44 -2.48 4.35 -6.36
CA LEU A 44 -1.37 3.68 -7.02
C LEU A 44 -0.54 4.71 -7.77
N ALA A 45 0.79 4.59 -7.68
CA ALA A 45 1.71 5.47 -8.38
C ALA A 45 2.51 4.64 -9.40
N PRO A 46 2.32 4.84 -10.71
CA PRO A 46 3.23 4.28 -11.70
C PRO A 46 4.61 4.93 -11.57
N ILE A 47 5.65 4.19 -11.97
CA ILE A 47 7.04 4.68 -11.96
C ILE A 47 7.19 5.91 -12.85
N ASP A 48 6.54 5.88 -14.03
CA ASP A 48 6.39 7.03 -14.91
C ASP A 48 4.90 7.20 -15.28
N PRO A 49 4.20 8.18 -14.67
CA PRO A 49 2.80 8.47 -14.98
C PRO A 49 2.56 8.94 -16.42
N SER A 50 3.58 9.50 -17.08
CA SER A 50 3.48 10.01 -18.45
C SER A 50 3.72 8.95 -19.52
N ALA A 51 4.19 7.77 -19.12
CA ALA A 51 4.44 6.67 -20.03
C ALA A 51 3.14 6.13 -20.65
N ALA A 52 3.20 5.74 -21.93
CA ALA A 52 2.08 5.12 -22.63
C ALA A 52 1.70 3.73 -22.06
N ALA A 53 2.67 3.05 -21.43
CA ALA A 53 2.47 1.80 -20.74
C ALA A 53 3.04 1.92 -19.32
N TRP A 54 2.17 1.85 -18.33
CA TRP A 54 2.56 2.01 -16.93
C TRP A 54 3.25 0.76 -16.39
N THR A 55 4.28 1.02 -15.59
CA THR A 55 4.93 0.03 -14.75
C THR A 55 4.89 0.49 -13.30
N PHE A 56 4.90 -0.48 -12.39
CA PHE A 56 4.71 -0.26 -10.96
C PHE A 56 5.79 -0.99 -10.18
N SER A 57 6.11 -0.48 -9.00
CA SER A 57 6.91 -1.22 -8.03
C SER A 57 6.14 -2.44 -7.52
N ALA A 58 6.85 -3.48 -7.08
CA ALA A 58 6.18 -4.67 -6.51
C ALA A 58 5.32 -4.35 -5.27
N GLU A 59 5.60 -3.26 -4.55
CA GLU A 59 4.80 -2.80 -3.41
C GLU A 59 3.37 -2.42 -3.82
N CYS A 60 3.17 -1.96 -5.06
CA CYS A 60 1.84 -1.65 -5.58
C CYS A 60 0.91 -2.87 -5.62
N VAL A 61 1.46 -4.10 -5.67
CA VAL A 61 0.66 -5.34 -5.56
C VAL A 61 -0.03 -5.43 -4.20
N VAL A 62 0.65 -5.06 -3.12
CA VAL A 62 0.10 -5.11 -1.77
C VAL A 62 -1.05 -4.11 -1.63
N THR A 63 -0.85 -2.89 -2.15
CA THR A 63 -1.89 -1.85 -2.17
C THR A 63 -3.10 -2.27 -3.01
N ALA A 64 -2.88 -2.80 -4.22
CA ALA A 64 -3.95 -3.28 -5.09
C ALA A 64 -4.73 -4.45 -4.48
N LYS A 65 -4.06 -5.42 -3.84
CA LYS A 65 -4.73 -6.50 -3.10
C LYS A 65 -5.55 -6.00 -1.92
N THR A 66 -5.04 -4.99 -1.22
CA THR A 66 -5.77 -4.37 -0.11
C THR A 66 -7.03 -3.67 -0.61
N ALA A 67 -6.92 -2.91 -1.70
CA ALA A 67 -8.06 -2.28 -2.36
C ALA A 67 -9.09 -3.31 -2.85
N CYS A 68 -8.65 -4.42 -3.45
CA CYS A 68 -9.51 -5.53 -3.89
C CYS A 68 -10.33 -6.11 -2.74
N ARG A 69 -9.69 -6.41 -1.61
CA ARG A 69 -10.39 -6.89 -0.41
C ARG A 69 -11.41 -5.89 0.10
N LEU A 70 -11.07 -4.60 0.14
CA LEU A 70 -12.00 -3.56 0.58
C LEU A 70 -13.19 -3.41 -0.38
N LEU A 71 -12.96 -3.45 -1.70
CA LEU A 71 -14.05 -3.41 -2.68
C LEU A 71 -15.01 -4.59 -2.52
N ASN A 72 -14.47 -5.80 -2.32
CA ASN A 72 -15.25 -7.02 -2.16
C ASN A 72 -15.98 -7.09 -0.81
N ASP A 73 -15.33 -6.65 0.28
CA ASP A 73 -15.89 -6.73 1.64
C ASP A 73 -16.98 -5.67 1.89
N PHE A 74 -17.03 -4.60 1.08
CA PHE A 74 -17.88 -3.44 1.33
C PHE A 74 -18.77 -3.00 0.15
N GLU A 75 -18.82 -3.76 -0.95
CA GLU A 75 -19.56 -3.41 -2.18
C GLU A 75 -19.33 -1.95 -2.63
N LEU A 76 -18.10 -1.45 -2.46
CA LEU A 76 -17.84 -0.01 -2.57
C LEU A 76 -17.93 0.45 -4.02
N GLU A 77 -18.75 1.48 -4.24
CA GLU A 77 -18.61 2.34 -5.41
C GLU A 77 -17.22 3.01 -5.42
N PRO A 78 -16.64 3.35 -6.59
CA PRO A 78 -15.28 3.86 -6.71
C PRO A 78 -14.94 5.04 -5.78
N HIS A 79 -15.90 5.94 -5.53
CA HIS A 79 -15.71 7.03 -4.55
C HIS A 79 -15.55 6.53 -3.11
N GLY A 80 -16.26 5.46 -2.75
CA GLY A 80 -16.13 4.82 -1.44
C GLY A 80 -14.74 4.26 -1.20
N LEU A 81 -14.09 3.73 -2.24
CA LEU A 81 -12.72 3.22 -2.15
C LEU A 81 -11.70 4.32 -1.81
N VAL A 82 -11.81 5.49 -2.45
CA VAL A 82 -10.92 6.63 -2.19
C VAL A 82 -11.05 7.11 -0.74
N VAL A 83 -12.30 7.19 -0.25
CA VAL A 83 -12.57 7.58 1.14
C VAL A 83 -11.96 6.57 2.11
N VAL A 84 -12.13 5.28 1.88
CA VAL A 84 -11.58 4.23 2.74
C VAL A 84 -10.04 4.26 2.74
N LEU A 85 -9.41 4.37 1.58
CA LEU A 85 -7.94 4.45 1.50
C LEU A 85 -7.39 5.70 2.20
N THR A 86 -8.07 6.84 2.04
CA THR A 86 -7.73 8.08 2.76
C THR A 86 -7.84 7.93 4.28
N LEU A 87 -8.90 7.27 4.74
CA LEU A 87 -9.11 7.01 6.17
C LEU A 87 -8.06 6.05 6.74
N LEU A 88 -7.68 5.00 6.00
CA LEU A 88 -6.63 4.08 6.40
C LEU A 88 -5.27 4.78 6.53
N GLU A 89 -4.94 5.66 5.58
CA GLU A 89 -3.71 6.46 5.67
C GLU A 89 -3.73 7.41 6.88
N ARG A 90 -4.88 8.05 7.13
CA ARG A 90 -5.10 8.90 8.31
C ARG A 90 -4.90 8.13 9.63
N ILE A 91 -5.44 6.92 9.73
CA ILE A 91 -5.30 6.06 10.90
C ILE A 91 -3.82 5.70 11.12
N ARG A 92 -3.11 5.28 10.06
CA ARG A 92 -1.67 4.95 10.14
C ARG A 92 -0.84 6.14 10.62
N ALA A 93 -1.13 7.34 10.12
CA ALA A 93 -0.47 8.56 10.55
C ALA A 93 -0.71 8.85 12.05
N LEU A 94 -1.97 8.74 12.50
CA LEU A 94 -2.35 8.96 13.90
C LEU A 94 -1.71 7.93 14.85
N GLU A 95 -1.70 6.66 14.46
CA GLU A 95 -1.04 5.62 15.24
C GLU A 95 0.48 5.84 15.33
N ASN A 96 1.11 6.30 14.26
CA ASN A 96 2.53 6.68 14.26
C ASN A 96 2.80 7.84 15.20
N GLU A 97 1.95 8.86 15.21
CA GLU A 97 2.05 9.99 16.13
C GLU A 97 1.87 9.54 17.58
N LEU A 98 0.86 8.70 17.85
CA LEU A 98 0.62 8.14 19.18
C LEU A 98 1.85 7.34 19.67
N ARG A 99 2.41 6.47 18.83
CA ARG A 99 3.65 5.74 19.13
C ARG A 99 4.81 6.68 19.44
N ARG A 100 4.99 7.76 18.65
CA ARG A 100 6.02 8.78 18.90
C ARG A 100 5.82 9.50 20.24
N LEU A 101 4.58 9.87 20.56
CA LEU A 101 4.26 10.52 21.83
C LEU A 101 4.51 9.58 23.02
N GLN A 102 4.05 8.33 22.93
CA GLN A 102 4.29 7.30 23.94
C GLN A 102 5.79 7.03 24.15
N ALA A 103 6.58 7.00 23.07
CA ALA A 103 8.04 6.84 23.17
C ALA A 103 8.74 8.04 23.83
N ARG A 104 8.13 9.23 23.79
CA ARG A 104 8.63 10.47 24.42
C ARG A 104 8.16 10.64 25.87
N MET A 105 7.14 9.90 26.31
CA MET A 105 6.76 9.89 27.72
C MET A 105 7.85 9.16 28.51
N PRO A 106 8.46 9.78 29.53
CA PRO A 106 9.35 9.06 30.42
C PRO A 106 8.53 7.93 31.04
N ARG A 107 9.05 6.69 31.01
CA ARG A 107 8.43 5.60 31.76
C ARG A 107 8.45 6.01 33.22
N VAL A 108 7.31 6.46 33.74
CA VAL A 108 7.12 6.67 35.17
C VAL A 108 7.23 5.27 35.78
N ARG A 109 8.32 5.05 36.50
CA ARG A 109 8.62 3.82 37.22
C ARG A 109 7.95 3.84 38.58
#